data_AF-A0AAE3IM72-F1
#
_entry.id   AF-A0AAE3IM72-F1
#
_cell.length_a   1.000
_cell.length_b   1.000
_cell.length_c   1.000
_cell.angle_alpha   90.00
_cell.angle_beta   90.00
_cell.angle_gamma   90.00
#
_symmetry.space_group_name_H-M   'P 1'
#
loop_
_entity.id
_entity.type
_entity.pdbx_description
1 polymer ?
#
loop_
_entity_poly.entity_id
_entity_poly.type
_entity_poly.pdbx_seq_one_letter_code
_entity_poly.pdbx_strand_id
1 'polypeptide(L)'
;MNLKRNFKRILSGVMSAAMAATLLPSLPAVAEEAAEKYPYTMFAASDTEGSITINANNFCVNGNIATNGTIVSNGNLNVNGTKTENAGKEMIYIFDKIDSAYFSGNNIDEYSQDYTLEEINININDPLEVEGNATLTGNININTALKAFEDVTLNGEVKNTNNSVIFSKYGDIVIDSQNVNLNGLVYAPFGNVEIMAQNLNLNNVVIIADTITFNCPSVNANYSGNAGELVGTVSEPLDIPVDEWQYMKDENDNGLPDFFEDMNNWELLKDTDGDKLPDCVEQYLGSDSTLVDTDGDLLDDYYEVFVTGTDPTLIDTDENGITDGDEDFDEDGLTNLQEYELGTEPYNDDTDGDGLNDGEEINTYNTDPLKKDTDDDGLEDGDEIYLETDPTNPDTNENGILDGDEKRLQTFIHKVENEDCAVTEVRVSMEGTGNLQKTTTVESIMNKDILCSEVVGLVGEPFEIKTTSQFDKATLTYVIDKSKLGDTEFDNLLFLWYDEENDNFVELDTMLDEENSTVSVETTHFSKYMIVNREEWYKAWSTELYPSYYDYAPSGLSTVLCRFVNHIGHYY
;
A
#
# COMPACT_ATOMS: atom_id res chain seq x y z
N MET A 1 19.44 21.74 -11.11
CA MET A 1 20.38 20.62 -10.90
C MET A 1 20.40 20.06 -9.47
N ASN A 2 20.44 20.88 -8.40
CA ASN A 2 20.32 20.35 -7.02
C ASN A 2 18.86 20.19 -6.53
N LEU A 3 17.91 21.02 -6.99
CA LEU A 3 16.47 20.90 -6.63
C LEU A 3 15.81 19.65 -7.26
N LYS A 4 15.88 19.48 -8.60
CA LYS A 4 15.37 18.28 -9.31
C LYS A 4 15.88 16.94 -8.74
N ARG A 5 17.09 16.93 -8.17
CA ARG A 5 17.70 15.75 -7.54
C ARG A 5 17.17 15.47 -6.12
N ASN A 6 16.64 16.48 -5.43
CA ASN A 6 15.98 16.30 -4.14
C ASN A 6 14.57 15.73 -4.33
N PHE A 7 13.82 16.18 -5.34
CA PHE A 7 12.51 15.59 -5.68
C PHE A 7 12.61 14.11 -6.03
N LYS A 8 13.58 13.69 -6.88
CA LYS A 8 13.87 12.26 -7.13
C LYS A 8 14.24 11.46 -5.86
N ARG A 9 14.77 12.11 -4.80
CA ARG A 9 15.07 11.47 -3.51
C ARG A 9 13.85 11.38 -2.59
N ILE A 10 12.97 12.38 -2.62
CA ILE A 10 11.67 12.36 -1.93
C ILE A 10 10.81 11.24 -2.53
N LEU A 11 10.76 11.15 -3.86
CA LEU A 11 10.02 10.13 -4.60
C LEU A 11 10.46 8.69 -4.28
N SER A 12 11.77 8.46 -4.10
CA SER A 12 12.29 7.15 -3.71
C SER A 12 11.82 6.64 -2.33
N GLY A 13 11.26 7.52 -1.49
CA GLY A 13 10.70 7.16 -0.18
C GLY A 13 9.19 6.90 -0.20
N VAL A 14 8.47 7.39 -1.21
CA VAL A 14 6.99 7.32 -1.30
C VAL A 14 6.52 6.21 -2.26
N MET A 15 7.40 5.67 -3.12
CA MET A 15 7.13 4.53 -4.01
C MET A 15 6.97 3.18 -3.28
N SER A 16 5.99 3.09 -2.39
CA SER A 16 5.50 1.81 -1.87
C SER A 16 3.97 1.84 -1.71
N ALA A 17 3.27 2.18 -2.80
CA ALA A 17 1.89 1.80 -3.14
C ALA A 17 1.29 2.82 -4.11
N ALA A 18 1.57 2.73 -5.41
CA ALA A 18 0.65 3.26 -6.40
C ALA A 18 -0.41 2.18 -6.64
N MET A 19 -1.61 2.38 -6.11
CA MET A 19 -2.76 1.51 -6.38
C MET A 19 -3.28 1.81 -7.79
N ALA A 20 -3.33 0.79 -8.64
CA ALA A 20 -4.12 0.80 -9.86
C ALA A 20 -5.61 1.01 -9.50
N ALA A 21 -6.11 2.23 -9.70
CA ALA A 21 -7.53 2.54 -9.60
C ALA A 21 -7.90 3.65 -10.59
N THR A 22 -8.20 3.28 -11.83
CA THR A 22 -8.86 4.17 -12.78
C THR A 22 -10.35 4.31 -12.40
N LEU A 23 -10.74 5.43 -11.79
CA LEU A 23 -12.14 5.79 -11.62
C LEU A 23 -12.44 7.10 -12.36
N LEU A 24 -13.25 7.00 -13.42
CA LEU A 24 -13.81 8.15 -14.13
C LEU A 24 -14.84 8.88 -13.25
N PRO A 25 -14.71 10.20 -13.02
CA PRO A 25 -15.73 10.94 -12.31
C PRO A 25 -16.94 11.22 -13.22
N SER A 26 -18.10 10.69 -12.85
CA SER A 26 -19.38 11.14 -13.41
C SER A 26 -19.86 12.39 -12.67
N LEU A 27 -19.86 13.54 -13.33
CA LEU A 27 -20.37 14.80 -12.77
C LEU A 27 -21.92 14.85 -12.84
N PRO A 28 -22.65 14.99 -11.71
CA PRO A 28 -24.04 15.38 -11.75
C PRO A 28 -24.17 16.91 -11.77
N ALA A 29 -24.99 17.41 -12.70
CA ALA A 29 -25.38 18.82 -12.73
C ALA A 29 -26.24 19.16 -11.50
N VAL A 30 -25.76 20.07 -10.64
CA VAL A 30 -26.47 20.53 -9.45
C VAL A 30 -27.16 21.88 -9.73
N ALA A 31 -28.46 21.92 -9.47
CA ALA A 31 -29.27 23.13 -9.51
C ALA A 31 -28.93 24.02 -8.30
N GLU A 32 -28.95 25.34 -8.51
CA GLU A 32 -28.60 26.38 -7.53
C GLU A 32 -29.54 26.34 -6.30
N GLU A 33 -29.16 25.55 -5.30
CA GLU A 33 -29.69 25.58 -3.94
C GLU A 33 -28.99 26.71 -3.17
N ALA A 34 -29.69 27.36 -2.24
CA ALA A 34 -29.09 28.42 -1.44
C ALA A 34 -27.89 27.84 -0.65
N ALA A 35 -26.71 28.43 -0.80
CA ALA A 35 -25.48 27.95 -0.18
C ALA A 35 -25.68 27.67 1.33
N GLU A 36 -25.40 26.44 1.75
CA GLU A 36 -25.51 26.05 3.14
C GLU A 36 -24.42 26.73 3.98
N LYS A 37 -24.78 27.12 5.21
CA LYS A 37 -23.86 27.79 6.14
C LYS A 37 -23.00 26.78 6.88
N TYR A 38 -21.74 27.12 7.13
CA TYR A 38 -20.84 26.32 7.95
C TYR A 38 -21.47 26.03 9.33
N PRO A 39 -21.59 24.78 9.76
CA PRO A 39 -22.48 24.43 10.86
C PRO A 39 -21.85 24.63 12.24
N TYR A 40 -20.54 24.87 12.34
CA TYR A 40 -19.80 24.89 13.61
C TYR A 40 -19.45 26.30 14.06
N THR A 41 -19.63 26.57 15.35
CA THR A 41 -19.03 27.73 16.02
C THR A 41 -17.54 27.53 16.20
N MET A 42 -17.11 26.29 16.43
CA MET A 42 -15.71 25.92 16.63
C MET A 42 -15.45 24.57 15.97
N PHE A 43 -14.40 24.49 15.16
CA PHE A 43 -13.91 23.25 14.58
C PHE A 43 -12.39 23.17 14.70
N ALA A 44 -11.90 22.03 15.20
CA ALA A 44 -10.48 21.69 15.21
C ALA A 44 -10.24 20.45 14.34
N ALA A 45 -9.31 20.52 13.40
CA ALA A 45 -9.05 19.42 12.47
C ALA A 45 -8.10 18.35 13.03
N SER A 46 -7.30 18.66 14.04
CA SER A 46 -6.38 17.70 14.66
C SER A 46 -7.15 16.51 15.23
N ASP A 47 -6.67 15.30 14.97
CA ASP A 47 -7.17 14.03 15.49
C ASP A 47 -6.61 13.69 16.89
N THR A 48 -5.80 14.57 17.46
CA THR A 48 -5.10 14.36 18.71
C THR A 48 -5.96 14.58 19.96
N GLU A 49 -5.51 14.01 21.10
CA GLU A 49 -6.14 14.28 22.38
C GLU A 49 -6.01 15.76 22.75
N GLY A 50 -7.12 16.41 23.07
CA GLY A 50 -7.12 17.82 23.46
C GLY A 50 -7.04 18.80 22.28
N SER A 51 -7.26 18.35 21.05
CA SER A 51 -7.47 19.19 19.85
C SER A 51 -8.33 20.44 20.11
N ILE A 52 -9.34 20.34 20.98
CA ILE A 52 -9.94 21.51 21.65
C ILE A 52 -9.68 21.42 23.15
N THR A 53 -8.88 22.33 23.68
CA THR A 53 -8.53 22.41 25.11
C THR A 53 -9.16 23.63 25.78
N ILE A 54 -9.93 23.39 26.84
CA ILE A 54 -10.69 24.41 27.57
C ILE A 54 -10.20 24.49 29.01
N ASN A 55 -9.28 25.42 29.26
CA ASN A 55 -8.78 25.75 30.59
C ASN A 55 -9.62 26.88 31.22
N ALA A 56 -10.91 26.60 31.43
CA ALA A 56 -11.87 27.53 32.03
C ALA A 56 -12.74 26.90 33.12
N ASN A 57 -13.21 27.70 34.09
CA ASN A 57 -14.14 27.20 35.12
C ASN A 57 -15.53 26.94 34.55
N ASN A 58 -15.94 27.75 33.57
CA ASN A 58 -17.24 27.67 32.93
C ASN A 58 -17.12 28.01 31.44
N PHE A 59 -17.57 27.12 30.58
CA PHE A 59 -17.56 27.26 29.13
C PHE A 59 -18.97 26.99 28.60
N CYS A 60 -19.53 27.97 27.90
CA CYS A 60 -20.87 27.90 27.34
C CYS A 60 -20.83 28.27 25.86
N VAL A 61 -21.36 27.43 24.98
CA VAL A 61 -21.47 27.71 23.55
C VAL A 61 -22.93 27.60 23.11
N ASN A 62 -23.43 28.62 22.42
CA ASN A 62 -24.70 28.61 21.70
C ASN A 62 -24.43 28.34 20.22
N GLY A 63 -24.37 27.07 19.86
CA GLY A 63 -23.98 26.57 18.54
C GLY A 63 -23.26 25.23 18.64
N ASN A 64 -22.82 24.70 17.49
CA ASN A 64 -22.19 23.40 17.41
C ASN A 64 -20.67 23.51 17.59
N ILE A 65 -20.06 22.50 18.21
CA ILE A 65 -18.60 22.32 18.27
C ILE A 65 -18.25 20.93 17.76
N ALA A 66 -17.19 20.84 16.97
CA ALA A 66 -16.69 19.57 16.44
C ALA A 66 -15.17 19.51 16.47
N THR A 67 -14.61 18.32 16.58
CA THR A 67 -13.19 18.07 16.37
C THR A 67 -12.96 16.63 15.89
N ASN A 68 -11.87 16.40 15.15
CA ASN A 68 -11.42 15.05 14.80
C ASN A 68 -10.75 14.33 15.97
N GLY A 69 -10.24 15.06 16.95
CA GLY A 69 -9.66 14.49 18.16
C GLY A 69 -10.65 14.50 19.33
N THR A 70 -10.17 14.92 20.50
CA THR A 70 -11.00 15.03 21.71
C THR A 70 -11.09 16.46 22.26
N ILE A 71 -12.15 16.73 23.02
CA ILE A 71 -12.38 18.00 23.72
C ILE A 71 -12.05 17.79 25.21
N VAL A 72 -11.02 18.49 25.69
CA VAL A 72 -10.59 18.45 27.10
C VAL A 72 -11.07 19.73 27.80
N SER A 73 -11.75 19.58 28.95
CA SER A 73 -12.24 20.72 29.75
C SER A 73 -11.95 20.55 31.22
N ASN A 74 -11.33 21.57 31.84
CA ASN A 74 -11.00 21.58 33.27
C ASN A 74 -12.19 22.00 34.17
N GLY A 75 -13.24 22.58 33.58
CA GLY A 75 -14.42 23.06 34.30
C GLY A 75 -15.73 22.64 33.64
N ASN A 76 -16.79 23.39 33.94
CA ASN A 76 -18.12 23.10 33.40
C ASN A 76 -18.15 23.38 31.90
N LEU A 77 -18.50 22.35 31.12
CA LEU A 77 -18.70 22.44 29.67
C LEU A 77 -20.20 22.35 29.37
N ASN A 78 -20.77 23.41 28.79
CA ASN A 78 -22.15 23.46 28.32
C ASN A 78 -22.21 23.83 26.84
N VAL A 79 -22.81 22.96 26.02
CA VAL A 79 -22.97 23.16 24.58
C VAL A 79 -24.46 23.13 24.26
N ASN A 80 -25.02 24.30 23.94
CA ASN A 80 -26.39 24.48 23.48
C ASN A 80 -26.44 24.30 21.94
N GLY A 81 -26.09 23.09 21.50
CA GLY A 81 -25.95 22.66 20.11
C GLY A 81 -25.44 21.21 20.09
N THR A 82 -24.73 20.81 19.04
CA THR A 82 -24.05 19.51 18.99
C THR A 82 -22.60 19.61 19.48
N LYS A 83 -22.16 18.62 20.25
CA LYS A 83 -20.75 18.37 20.58
C LYS A 83 -20.34 17.09 19.87
N THR A 84 -19.36 17.18 18.97
CA THR A 84 -18.83 16.02 18.23
C THR A 84 -17.33 15.90 18.44
N GLU A 85 -16.87 14.73 18.87
CA GLU A 85 -15.46 14.33 18.95
C GLU A 85 -15.25 13.16 17.99
N ASN A 86 -14.04 12.95 17.49
CA ASN A 86 -13.78 11.95 16.45
C ASN A 86 -14.69 12.13 15.23
N ALA A 87 -14.84 13.37 14.78
CA ALA A 87 -15.81 13.74 13.76
C ALA A 87 -15.48 13.18 12.37
N GLY A 88 -14.21 12.90 12.07
CA GLY A 88 -13.74 12.44 10.76
C GLY A 88 -14.12 13.43 9.66
N LYS A 89 -13.91 14.72 9.90
CA LYS A 89 -14.24 15.82 8.99
C LYS A 89 -12.96 16.42 8.43
N GLU A 90 -12.95 16.68 7.14
CA GLU A 90 -11.88 17.41 6.48
C GLU A 90 -11.87 18.89 6.91
N MET A 91 -10.70 19.51 6.82
CA MET A 91 -10.55 20.95 6.96
C MET A 91 -11.25 21.66 5.80
N ILE A 92 -11.86 22.82 6.06
CA ILE A 92 -12.44 23.65 5.01
C ILE A 92 -11.49 24.78 4.65
N TYR A 93 -11.10 24.85 3.38
CA TYR A 93 -10.24 25.91 2.83
C TYR A 93 -11.08 26.95 2.10
N ILE A 94 -10.84 28.23 2.41
CA ILE A 94 -11.64 29.36 1.90
C ILE A 94 -10.78 30.60 1.57
N PHE A 95 -9.56 30.37 1.08
CA PHE A 95 -8.58 31.43 0.83
C PHE A 95 -9.11 32.47 -0.15
N ASP A 96 -9.67 32.02 -1.29
CA ASP A 96 -10.24 32.90 -2.30
C ASP A 96 -11.49 33.62 -1.81
N LYS A 97 -12.34 32.98 -0.97
CA LYS A 97 -13.49 33.68 -0.36
C LYS A 97 -13.03 34.81 0.56
N ILE A 98 -12.01 34.59 1.37
CA ILE A 98 -11.47 35.61 2.29
C ILE A 98 -10.85 36.74 1.48
N ASP A 99 -10.01 36.43 0.49
CA ASP A 99 -9.36 37.43 -0.34
C ASP A 99 -10.36 38.22 -1.18
N SER A 100 -11.35 37.56 -1.77
CA SER A 100 -12.44 38.23 -2.50
C SER A 100 -13.31 39.12 -1.60
N ALA A 101 -13.52 38.73 -0.34
CA ALA A 101 -14.37 39.48 0.59
C ALA A 101 -13.66 40.68 1.23
N TYR A 102 -12.36 40.59 1.49
CA TYR A 102 -11.63 41.58 2.27
C TYR A 102 -10.41 42.16 1.55
N PHE A 103 -9.69 41.39 0.73
CA PHE A 103 -8.40 41.77 0.13
C PHE A 103 -8.47 42.01 -1.39
N SER A 104 -9.66 42.26 -1.95
CA SER A 104 -9.83 42.54 -3.39
C SER A 104 -9.89 44.04 -3.73
N GLY A 105 -9.74 44.91 -2.72
CA GLY A 105 -9.90 46.37 -2.85
C GLY A 105 -8.57 47.10 -3.14
N ASN A 106 -8.64 48.41 -3.39
CA ASN A 106 -7.44 49.23 -3.62
C ASN A 106 -6.79 49.79 -2.33
N ASN A 107 -7.42 49.57 -1.17
CA ASN A 107 -6.95 50.06 0.12
C ASN A 107 -6.62 48.86 1.01
N ILE A 108 -5.41 48.33 0.85
CA ILE A 108 -4.88 47.22 1.65
C ILE A 108 -3.53 47.70 2.18
N ASP A 109 -3.32 47.55 3.48
CA ASP A 109 -2.02 47.79 4.10
C ASP A 109 -1.19 46.50 3.98
N GLU A 110 -0.22 46.47 3.09
CA GLU A 110 0.59 45.29 2.76
C GLU A 110 2.02 45.39 3.31
N TYR A 111 2.51 44.30 3.90
CA TYR A 111 3.88 44.17 4.41
C TYR A 111 4.51 42.85 4.00
N SER A 112 5.60 42.90 3.23
CA SER A 112 6.30 41.71 2.70
C SER A 112 7.27 41.04 3.70
N GLN A 113 7.21 41.41 4.98
CA GLN A 113 8.07 40.95 6.06
C GLN A 113 7.28 41.00 7.36
N ASP A 114 7.86 40.48 8.43
CA ASP A 114 7.33 40.64 9.79
C ASP A 114 6.88 42.07 10.08
N TYR A 115 5.66 42.20 10.57
CA TYR A 115 5.06 43.45 10.97
C TYR A 115 4.83 43.46 12.47
N THR A 116 5.53 44.36 13.18
CA THR A 116 5.32 44.58 14.62
C THR A 116 4.87 46.01 14.87
N LEU A 117 3.74 46.17 15.55
CA LEU A 117 3.20 47.47 15.96
C LEU A 117 2.89 47.52 17.45
N GLU A 118 3.50 48.46 18.17
CA GLU A 118 3.21 48.73 19.58
C GLU A 118 2.70 50.17 19.76
N GLU A 119 1.40 50.30 19.96
CA GLU A 119 0.74 51.60 20.16
C GLU A 119 -0.36 51.51 21.22
N ILE A 120 -0.72 52.64 21.84
CA ILE A 120 -1.80 52.65 22.83
C ILE A 120 -3.14 52.24 22.20
N ASN A 121 -3.43 52.71 20.98
CA ASN A 121 -4.66 52.35 20.27
C ASN A 121 -4.32 52.02 18.82
N ILE A 122 -4.63 50.80 18.40
CA ILE A 122 -4.42 50.28 17.05
C ILE A 122 -5.80 50.09 16.44
N ASN A 123 -6.08 50.71 15.29
CA ASN A 123 -7.35 50.54 14.58
C ASN A 123 -7.07 50.08 13.15
N ILE A 124 -7.46 48.84 12.85
CA ILE A 124 -7.38 48.27 11.49
C ILE A 124 -8.72 48.57 10.83
N ASN A 125 -8.76 49.63 10.00
CA ASN A 125 -9.95 50.08 9.29
C ASN A 125 -9.89 49.77 7.79
N ASP A 126 -8.68 49.62 7.26
CA ASP A 126 -8.39 49.03 5.97
C ASP A 126 -7.82 47.62 6.25
N PRO A 127 -8.08 46.61 5.41
CA PRO A 127 -7.48 45.28 5.52
C PRO A 127 -5.95 45.34 5.66
N LEU A 128 -5.40 44.58 6.59
CA LEU A 128 -3.96 44.47 6.85
C LEU A 128 -3.48 43.08 6.43
N GLU A 129 -2.51 43.03 5.50
CA GLU A 129 -1.90 41.81 4.98
C GLU A 129 -0.39 41.80 5.25
N VAL A 130 0.10 40.68 5.80
CA VAL A 130 1.50 40.52 6.21
C VAL A 130 2.02 39.18 5.69
N GLU A 131 3.05 39.17 4.84
CA GLU A 131 3.66 37.93 4.34
C GLU A 131 4.49 37.19 5.41
N GLY A 132 4.88 37.86 6.49
CA GLY A 132 5.54 37.23 7.66
C GLY A 132 4.63 37.22 8.89
N ASN A 133 5.24 37.34 10.06
CA ASN A 133 4.52 37.39 11.34
C ASN A 133 3.86 38.76 11.58
N ALA A 134 2.62 38.76 12.05
CA ALA A 134 1.90 39.98 12.45
C ALA A 134 1.78 40.07 13.98
N THR A 135 2.56 40.95 14.62
CA THR A 135 2.52 41.18 16.07
C THR A 135 1.98 42.57 16.41
N LEU A 136 0.81 42.64 17.06
CA LEU A 136 0.20 43.88 17.50
C LEU A 136 0.14 43.95 19.03
N THR A 137 0.55 45.06 19.62
CA THR A 137 0.53 45.28 21.08
C THR A 137 -0.14 46.61 21.41
N GLY A 138 -1.30 46.58 22.06
CA GLY A 138 -2.07 47.80 22.34
C GLY A 138 -3.55 47.58 22.63
N ASN A 139 -4.35 48.65 22.50
CA ASN A 139 -5.80 48.53 22.36
C ASN A 139 -6.14 48.32 20.89
N ILE A 140 -6.26 47.07 20.48
CA ILE A 140 -6.43 46.63 19.10
C ILE A 140 -7.92 46.54 18.77
N ASN A 141 -8.34 47.25 17.73
CA ASN A 141 -9.68 47.19 17.17
C ASN A 141 -9.61 46.87 15.66
N ILE A 142 -9.99 45.66 15.31
CA ILE A 142 -10.03 45.15 13.94
C ILE A 142 -11.45 45.36 13.41
N ASN A 143 -11.64 46.27 12.45
CA ASN A 143 -12.94 46.59 11.88
C ASN A 143 -13.18 45.94 10.50
N THR A 144 -12.12 45.40 9.88
CA THR A 144 -12.11 44.78 8.55
C THR A 144 -11.47 43.40 8.58
N ALA A 145 -10.17 43.27 8.29
CA ALA A 145 -9.48 42.00 8.27
C ALA A 145 -7.99 42.17 8.63
N LEU A 146 -7.44 41.15 9.26
CA LEU A 146 -6.02 40.96 9.51
C LEU A 146 -5.63 39.58 8.96
N LYS A 147 -4.75 39.54 7.95
CA LYS A 147 -4.18 38.33 7.36
C LYS A 147 -2.67 38.34 7.58
N ALA A 148 -2.12 37.24 8.08
CA ALA A 148 -0.70 36.95 8.05
C ALA A 148 -0.46 35.60 7.35
N PHE A 149 0.65 35.42 6.63
CA PHE A 149 0.98 34.10 6.09
C PHE A 149 1.54 33.19 7.21
N GLU A 150 2.35 33.75 8.11
CA GLU A 150 2.81 33.10 9.33
C GLU A 150 1.93 33.49 10.54
N ASP A 151 2.52 33.64 11.73
CA ASP A 151 1.76 33.80 12.97
C ASP A 151 1.09 35.17 13.12
N VAL A 152 -0.09 35.18 13.73
CA VAL A 152 -0.77 36.39 14.23
C VAL A 152 -0.71 36.42 15.75
N THR A 153 0.02 37.38 16.32
CA THR A 153 0.11 37.59 17.76
C THR A 153 -0.53 38.91 18.19
N LEU A 154 -1.55 38.85 19.04
CA LEU A 154 -2.29 40.02 19.52
C LEU A 154 -2.19 40.17 21.04
N ASN A 155 -1.54 41.24 21.48
CA ASN A 155 -1.30 41.55 22.89
C ASN A 155 -2.05 42.80 23.34
N GLY A 156 -2.57 42.79 24.58
CA GLY A 156 -3.18 43.97 25.21
C GLY A 156 -4.70 43.88 25.36
N GLU A 157 -5.48 44.72 24.67
CA GLU A 157 -6.94 44.64 24.58
C GLU A 157 -7.34 44.33 23.14
N VAL A 158 -8.08 43.25 22.89
CA VAL A 158 -8.37 42.80 21.52
C VAL A 158 -9.85 42.83 21.25
N LYS A 159 -10.24 43.53 20.19
CA LYS A 159 -11.61 43.55 19.67
C LYS A 159 -11.57 43.35 18.17
N ASN A 160 -12.44 42.49 17.67
CA ASN A 160 -12.78 42.50 16.26
C ASN A 160 -14.29 42.77 16.13
N THR A 161 -14.68 43.56 15.14
CA THR A 161 -16.03 44.11 14.99
C THR A 161 -16.47 44.09 13.53
N ASN A 162 -17.76 44.28 13.27
CA ASN A 162 -18.33 44.31 11.91
C ASN A 162 -18.14 43.00 11.12
N ASN A 163 -18.16 41.84 11.78
CA ASN A 163 -17.88 40.52 11.19
C ASN A 163 -16.47 40.38 10.58
N SER A 164 -15.50 41.11 11.12
CA SER A 164 -14.09 41.06 10.68
C SER A 164 -13.44 39.69 10.76
N VAL A 165 -12.34 39.52 10.02
CA VAL A 165 -11.54 38.29 9.97
C VAL A 165 -10.19 38.48 10.66
N ILE A 166 -9.77 37.47 11.45
CA ILE A 166 -8.39 37.27 11.87
C ILE A 166 -7.93 35.96 11.23
N PHE A 167 -6.93 36.03 10.35
CA PHE A 167 -6.51 34.93 9.50
C PHE A 167 -4.99 34.76 9.58
N SER A 168 -4.55 33.56 9.96
CA SER A 168 -3.19 33.09 9.69
C SER A 168 -3.28 32.00 8.61
N LYS A 169 -2.56 32.16 7.49
CA LYS A 169 -2.63 31.24 6.35
C LYS A 169 -1.97 29.91 6.69
N TYR A 170 -0.74 29.94 7.21
CA TYR A 170 0.08 28.74 7.49
C TYR A 170 0.54 28.62 8.94
N GLY A 171 0.34 29.66 9.75
CA GLY A 171 0.83 29.73 11.13
C GLY A 171 -0.27 29.72 12.19
N ASP A 172 0.13 30.11 13.40
CA ASP A 172 -0.69 30.11 14.59
C ASP A 172 -1.34 31.49 14.82
N ILE A 173 -2.46 31.52 15.53
CA ILE A 173 -3.08 32.73 16.07
C ILE A 173 -3.00 32.68 17.60
N VAL A 174 -2.23 33.60 18.17
CA VAL A 174 -2.08 33.74 19.63
C VAL A 174 -2.66 35.08 20.08
N ILE A 175 -3.65 35.03 20.97
CA ILE A 175 -4.26 36.21 21.58
C ILE A 175 -3.99 36.19 23.08
N ASP A 176 -3.05 37.00 23.56
CA ASP A 176 -2.75 37.18 24.99
C ASP A 176 -3.20 38.56 25.48
N SER A 177 -4.38 38.62 26.09
CA SER A 177 -5.06 39.88 26.33
C SER A 177 -5.90 39.89 27.60
N GLN A 178 -5.95 41.02 28.32
CA GLN A 178 -6.80 41.12 29.51
C GLN A 178 -8.29 41.04 29.17
N ASN A 179 -8.73 41.73 28.10
CA ASN A 179 -10.08 41.66 27.60
C ASN A 179 -10.09 41.39 26.10
N VAL A 180 -10.80 40.32 25.71
CA VAL A 180 -10.99 39.91 24.33
C VAL A 180 -12.49 39.94 24.01
N ASN A 181 -12.86 40.60 22.92
CA ASN A 181 -14.23 40.57 22.38
C ASN A 181 -14.19 40.26 20.89
N LEU A 182 -14.56 39.03 20.53
CA LEU A 182 -14.54 38.57 19.15
C LEU A 182 -15.94 38.48 18.52
N ASN A 183 -16.04 38.89 17.25
CA ASN A 183 -17.18 38.91 16.35
C ASN A 183 -16.68 38.74 14.90
N GLY A 184 -17.09 37.67 14.22
CA GLY A 184 -16.65 37.35 12.86
C GLY A 184 -15.96 35.99 12.77
N LEU A 185 -14.81 35.93 12.09
CA LEU A 185 -14.08 34.69 11.83
C LEU A 185 -12.67 34.77 12.42
N VAL A 186 -12.26 33.69 13.09
CA VAL A 186 -10.85 33.42 13.45
C VAL A 186 -10.47 32.15 12.71
N TYR A 187 -9.46 32.22 11.85
CA TYR A 187 -9.18 31.19 10.86
C TYR A 187 -7.67 30.90 10.81
N ALA A 188 -7.27 29.67 11.13
CA ALA A 188 -5.89 29.21 11.08
C ALA A 188 -5.85 27.76 10.59
N PRO A 189 -6.19 27.46 9.33
CA PRO A 189 -6.46 26.09 8.89
C PRO A 189 -5.23 25.17 8.95
N PHE A 190 -4.01 25.72 8.97
CA PHE A 190 -2.75 24.98 9.09
C PHE A 190 -2.07 25.15 10.46
N GLY A 191 -2.70 25.88 11.38
CA GLY A 191 -2.10 26.20 12.67
C GLY A 191 -3.10 26.26 13.82
N ASN A 192 -2.59 26.67 14.97
CA ASN A 192 -3.28 26.60 16.24
C ASN A 192 -3.91 27.96 16.59
N VAL A 193 -5.05 27.94 17.27
CA VAL A 193 -5.63 29.15 17.88
C VAL A 193 -5.52 29.05 19.39
N GLU A 194 -4.71 29.90 20.00
CA GLU A 194 -4.59 30.04 21.45
C GLU A 194 -5.15 31.39 21.92
N ILE A 195 -6.12 31.37 22.84
CA ILE A 195 -6.72 32.57 23.42
C ILE A 195 -6.55 32.56 24.93
N MET A 196 -5.68 33.44 25.42
CA MET A 196 -5.41 33.71 26.82
C MET A 196 -6.07 35.02 27.25
N ALA A 197 -7.07 34.96 28.16
CA ALA A 197 -7.74 36.16 28.62
C ALA A 197 -8.34 36.13 30.02
N GLN A 198 -8.47 37.30 30.68
CA GLN A 198 -9.24 37.41 31.93
C GLN A 198 -10.74 37.56 31.65
N ASN A 199 -11.11 38.31 30.61
CA ASN A 199 -12.47 38.48 30.16
C ASN A 199 -12.58 38.16 28.67
N LEU A 200 -13.13 36.99 28.33
CA LEU A 200 -13.33 36.55 26.95
C LEU A 200 -14.82 36.60 26.58
N ASN A 201 -15.17 37.38 25.56
CA ASN A 201 -16.50 37.42 24.97
C ASN A 201 -16.42 37.01 23.50
N LEU A 202 -17.16 35.98 23.12
CA LEU A 202 -17.20 35.47 21.74
C LEU A 202 -18.64 35.66 21.20
N ASN A 203 -18.91 36.83 20.64
CA ASN A 203 -20.24 37.23 20.20
C ASN A 203 -20.38 37.09 18.68
N ASN A 204 -21.05 36.04 18.21
CA ASN A 204 -21.18 35.71 16.79
C ASN A 204 -19.79 35.47 16.18
N VAL A 205 -19.15 34.38 16.60
CA VAL A 205 -17.85 33.95 16.09
C VAL A 205 -17.97 32.58 15.39
N VAL A 206 -17.08 32.35 14.43
CA VAL A 206 -16.68 31.03 13.97
C VAL A 206 -15.16 30.94 14.16
N ILE A 207 -14.67 29.84 14.74
CA ILE A 207 -13.24 29.56 14.91
C ILE A 207 -12.95 28.23 14.21
N ILE A 208 -11.99 28.24 13.29
CA ILE A 208 -11.55 27.04 12.57
C ILE A 208 -10.02 27.03 12.61
N ALA A 209 -9.45 25.94 13.10
CA ALA A 209 -8.01 25.79 13.29
C ALA A 209 -7.60 24.31 13.27
N ASP A 210 -6.30 24.02 13.26
CA ASP A 210 -5.81 22.68 13.54
C ASP A 210 -6.11 22.28 15.00
N THR A 211 -5.72 23.13 15.96
CA THR A 211 -6.13 23.01 17.37
C THR A 211 -6.67 24.33 17.94
N ILE A 212 -7.50 24.25 18.98
CA ILE A 212 -8.08 25.42 19.66
C ILE A 212 -7.86 25.31 21.18
N THR A 213 -7.19 26.29 21.76
CA THR A 213 -6.93 26.36 23.21
C THR A 213 -7.48 27.65 23.84
N PHE A 214 -8.26 27.49 24.91
CA PHE A 214 -8.76 28.60 25.71
C PHE A 214 -8.16 28.60 27.11
N ASN A 215 -7.49 29.69 27.48
CA ASN A 215 -6.89 29.92 28.78
C ASN A 215 -7.56 31.14 29.47
N CYS A 216 -8.71 30.92 30.12
CA CYS A 216 -9.48 32.02 30.70
C CYS A 216 -10.46 31.57 31.81
N PRO A 217 -10.89 32.45 32.73
CA PRO A 217 -11.81 32.06 33.81
C PRO A 217 -13.18 31.56 33.33
N SER A 218 -13.73 32.14 32.26
CA SER A 218 -15.05 31.78 31.71
C SER A 218 -15.13 32.12 30.22
N VAL A 219 -15.82 31.28 29.45
CA VAL A 219 -16.11 31.49 28.01
C VAL A 219 -17.62 31.48 27.77
N ASN A 220 -18.11 32.43 26.98
CA ASN A 220 -19.44 32.39 26.39
C ASN A 220 -19.33 32.69 24.90
N ALA A 221 -19.63 31.69 24.06
CA ALA A 221 -19.57 31.79 22.61
C ALA A 221 -20.95 31.69 21.96
N ASN A 222 -21.18 32.49 20.94
CA ASN A 222 -22.39 32.45 20.11
C ASN A 222 -21.97 32.27 18.65
N TYR A 223 -22.66 31.38 17.94
CA TYR A 223 -22.43 31.12 16.52
C TYR A 223 -22.63 32.37 15.64
N SER A 224 -21.77 32.56 14.65
CA SER A 224 -21.92 33.60 13.63
C SER A 224 -22.61 33.09 12.37
N GLY A 225 -23.84 33.53 12.11
CA GLY A 225 -24.50 33.25 10.84
C GLY A 225 -23.86 33.95 9.63
N ASN A 226 -23.12 35.05 9.84
CA ASN A 226 -22.42 35.76 8.76
C ASN A 226 -21.09 35.09 8.43
N ALA A 227 -20.28 34.75 9.45
CA ALA A 227 -19.04 34.01 9.20
C ALA A 227 -19.33 32.61 8.66
N GLY A 228 -20.38 31.94 9.14
CA GLY A 228 -20.78 30.65 8.58
C GLY A 228 -21.27 30.73 7.13
N GLU A 229 -21.83 31.85 6.70
CA GLU A 229 -22.20 32.08 5.29
C GLU A 229 -20.97 32.34 4.41
N LEU A 230 -19.97 33.08 4.92
CA LEU A 230 -18.69 33.25 4.24
C LEU A 230 -17.95 31.92 4.07
N VAL A 231 -17.91 31.10 5.13
CA VAL A 231 -17.19 29.81 5.11
C VAL A 231 -17.91 28.80 4.18
N GLY A 232 -19.23 28.66 4.34
CA GLY A 232 -20.01 27.66 3.60
C GLY A 232 -19.73 26.22 4.07
N THR A 233 -20.13 25.23 3.28
CA THR A 233 -19.94 23.80 3.61
C THR A 233 -19.00 23.05 2.68
N VAL A 234 -18.52 23.71 1.63
CA VAL A 234 -17.65 23.13 0.60
C VAL A 234 -16.34 23.91 0.58
N SER A 235 -15.23 23.16 0.63
CA SER A 235 -13.87 23.69 0.50
C SER A 235 -13.64 24.23 -0.91
N GLU A 236 -12.87 25.30 -1.01
CA GLU A 236 -12.26 25.71 -2.27
C GLU A 236 -11.05 24.80 -2.54
N PRO A 237 -10.73 24.53 -3.82
CA PRO A 237 -9.43 23.97 -4.18
C PRO A 237 -8.32 24.89 -3.66
N LEU A 238 -7.29 24.30 -3.10
CA LEU A 238 -6.15 25.02 -2.57
C LEU A 238 -5.20 25.41 -3.70
N ASP A 239 -5.15 26.71 -3.99
CA ASP A 239 -4.11 27.32 -4.82
C ASP A 239 -3.00 27.85 -3.89
N ILE A 240 -1.92 27.07 -3.76
CA ILE A 240 -0.76 27.41 -2.91
C ILE A 240 0.48 27.55 -3.82
N PRO A 241 0.82 28.78 -4.22
CA PRO A 241 2.00 29.04 -5.03
C PRO A 241 3.30 28.53 -4.39
N VAL A 242 4.27 28.10 -5.21
CA VAL A 242 5.55 27.56 -4.73
C VAL A 242 6.35 28.57 -3.88
N ASP A 243 6.20 29.87 -4.13
CA ASP A 243 6.85 30.91 -3.32
C ASP A 243 6.25 31.05 -1.92
N GLU A 244 5.03 30.56 -1.68
CA GLU A 244 4.42 30.52 -0.36
C GLU A 244 4.84 29.29 0.47
N TRP A 245 5.44 28.26 -0.15
CA TRP A 245 5.88 27.05 0.54
C TRP A 245 6.89 27.34 1.65
N GLN A 246 7.64 28.45 1.53
CA GLN A 246 8.60 28.89 2.56
C GLN A 246 7.97 29.21 3.92
N TYR A 247 6.65 29.43 3.97
CA TYR A 247 5.89 29.72 5.20
C TYR A 247 5.21 28.48 5.78
N MET A 248 5.26 27.35 5.08
CA MET A 248 4.67 26.10 5.53
C MET A 248 5.69 25.28 6.33
N LYS A 249 5.19 24.35 7.15
CA LYS A 249 6.03 23.43 7.91
C LYS A 249 6.69 22.42 6.97
N ASP A 250 8.01 22.29 7.09
CA ASP A 250 8.87 21.28 6.45
C ASP A 250 9.77 20.73 7.56
N GLU A 251 9.35 19.64 8.22
CA GLU A 251 10.07 19.11 9.39
C GLU A 251 11.42 18.49 9.03
N ASN A 252 11.59 18.06 7.78
CA ASN A 252 12.77 17.34 7.32
C ASN A 252 13.74 18.20 6.48
N ASP A 253 13.40 19.48 6.26
CA ASP A 253 14.15 20.49 5.50
C ASP A 253 14.52 20.02 4.08
N ASN A 254 13.65 19.23 3.43
CA ASN A 254 13.92 18.72 2.08
C ASN A 254 13.51 19.70 0.98
N GLY A 255 12.78 20.77 1.32
CA GLY A 255 12.27 21.79 0.42
C GLY A 255 10.86 21.51 -0.15
N LEU A 256 10.20 20.45 0.31
CA LEU A 256 8.80 20.11 0.05
C LEU A 256 8.08 20.13 1.42
N PRO A 257 7.15 21.07 1.66
CA PRO A 257 6.42 21.11 2.92
C PRO A 257 5.71 19.79 3.23
N ASP A 258 5.62 19.43 4.51
CA ASP A 258 5.06 18.16 5.00
C ASP A 258 3.64 17.91 4.45
N PHE A 259 2.89 18.99 4.23
CA PHE A 259 1.56 18.94 3.63
C PHE A 259 1.54 18.29 2.24
N PHE A 260 2.54 18.56 1.41
CA PHE A 260 2.64 18.00 0.05
C PHE A 260 3.30 16.62 0.02
N GLU A 261 3.91 16.17 1.12
CA GLU A 261 4.47 14.82 1.22
C GLU A 261 3.38 13.75 1.33
N ASP A 262 2.21 14.12 1.88
CA ASP A 262 1.03 13.26 1.90
C ASP A 262 0.22 13.45 0.60
N MET A 263 0.31 12.47 -0.29
CA MET A 263 -0.40 12.46 -1.57
C MET A 263 -1.93 12.54 -1.41
N ASN A 264 -2.50 12.17 -0.26
CA ASN A 264 -3.94 12.34 -0.05
C ASN A 264 -4.35 13.81 -0.01
N ASN A 265 -3.44 14.72 0.36
CA ASN A 265 -3.70 16.15 0.34
C ASN A 265 -3.71 16.73 -1.09
N TRP A 266 -3.22 16.00 -2.09
CA TRP A 266 -3.18 16.49 -3.46
C TRP A 266 -4.57 16.60 -4.07
N GLU A 267 -5.53 15.79 -3.62
CA GLU A 267 -6.95 15.91 -3.99
C GLU A 267 -7.58 17.24 -3.52
N LEU A 268 -6.96 17.92 -2.54
CA LEU A 268 -7.40 19.23 -2.06
C LEU A 268 -6.83 20.38 -2.88
N LEU A 269 -5.74 20.12 -3.60
CA LEU A 269 -5.03 21.13 -4.37
C LEU A 269 -5.74 21.39 -5.69
N LYS A 270 -5.47 22.57 -6.23
CA LYS A 270 -5.90 22.92 -7.57
C LYS A 270 -5.07 22.14 -8.58
N ASP A 271 -5.78 21.52 -9.51
CA ASP A 271 -5.27 20.76 -10.65
C ASP A 271 -6.08 21.23 -11.86
N THR A 272 -5.44 22.03 -12.71
CA THR A 272 -6.13 22.83 -13.74
C THR A 272 -6.38 22.03 -15.02
N ASP A 273 -5.50 21.12 -15.40
CA ASP A 273 -5.67 20.27 -16.59
C ASP A 273 -6.22 18.86 -16.27
N GLY A 274 -6.20 18.46 -15.00
CA GLY A 274 -6.82 17.24 -14.50
C GLY A 274 -5.99 15.99 -14.72
N ASP A 275 -4.67 16.11 -14.84
CA ASP A 275 -3.75 14.98 -15.01
C ASP A 275 -3.36 14.31 -13.67
N LYS A 276 -3.82 14.85 -12.53
CA LYS A 276 -3.55 14.46 -11.13
C LYS A 276 -2.23 15.00 -10.56
N LEU A 277 -1.50 15.82 -11.30
CA LEU A 277 -0.34 16.57 -10.83
C LEU A 277 -0.82 18.00 -10.47
N PRO A 278 -0.81 18.39 -9.19
CA PRO A 278 -1.35 19.71 -8.81
C PRO A 278 -0.54 20.88 -9.37
N ASP A 279 -1.21 22.00 -9.69
CA ASP A 279 -0.62 23.21 -10.30
C ASP A 279 0.68 23.65 -9.60
N CYS A 280 0.72 23.58 -8.27
CA CYS A 280 1.87 23.99 -7.48
C CYS A 280 3.05 23.01 -7.57
N VAL A 281 2.77 21.72 -7.73
CA VAL A 281 3.79 20.68 -7.94
C VAL A 281 4.37 20.82 -9.35
N GLU A 282 3.52 21.04 -10.34
CA GLU A 282 3.94 21.33 -11.71
C GLU A 282 4.81 22.57 -11.79
N GLN A 283 4.42 23.66 -11.14
CA GLN A 283 5.24 24.87 -11.03
C GLN A 283 6.62 24.57 -10.41
N TYR A 284 6.68 23.67 -9.43
CA TYR A 284 7.93 23.26 -8.79
C TYR A 284 8.81 22.43 -9.73
N LEU A 285 8.21 21.53 -10.52
CA LEU A 285 8.88 20.70 -11.52
C LEU A 285 9.31 21.49 -12.76
N GLY A 286 8.57 22.56 -13.06
CA GLY A 286 8.73 23.41 -14.23
C GLY A 286 7.84 23.00 -15.41
N SER A 287 6.86 22.11 -15.19
CA SER A 287 5.84 21.75 -16.19
C SER A 287 4.73 22.81 -16.28
N ASP A 288 3.88 22.71 -17.30
CA ASP A 288 2.81 23.67 -17.58
C ASP A 288 1.47 23.14 -17.07
N SER A 289 0.98 23.73 -15.97
CA SER A 289 -0.29 23.38 -15.31
C SER A 289 -1.57 23.61 -16.11
N THR A 290 -1.47 23.73 -17.42
CA THR A 290 -2.61 23.83 -18.31
C THR A 290 -2.56 22.78 -19.42
N LEU A 291 -1.55 21.91 -19.40
CA LEU A 291 -1.25 20.90 -20.38
C LEU A 291 -0.98 19.58 -19.68
N VAL A 292 -1.89 18.63 -19.88
CA VAL A 292 -1.75 17.23 -19.41
C VAL A 292 -0.41 16.60 -19.82
N ASP A 293 0.12 16.99 -20.98
CA ASP A 293 1.40 16.54 -21.54
C ASP A 293 2.17 17.80 -21.92
N THR A 294 3.14 18.18 -21.08
CA THR A 294 3.84 19.45 -21.19
C THR A 294 4.81 19.49 -22.37
N ASP A 295 5.54 18.41 -22.63
CA ASP A 295 6.60 18.38 -23.63
C ASP A 295 6.20 17.77 -24.98
N GLY A 296 5.03 17.14 -25.03
CA GLY A 296 4.35 16.67 -26.23
C GLY A 296 4.80 15.30 -26.71
N ASP A 297 5.31 14.44 -25.83
CA ASP A 297 5.76 13.09 -26.15
C ASP A 297 4.66 12.00 -26.05
N LEU A 298 3.44 12.42 -25.65
CA LEU A 298 2.23 11.61 -25.45
C LEU A 298 2.12 10.87 -24.10
N LEU A 299 3.07 11.02 -23.19
CA LEU A 299 2.91 10.67 -21.79
C LEU A 299 2.35 11.89 -21.02
N ASP A 300 1.51 11.64 -20.01
CA ASP A 300 1.07 12.74 -19.13
C ASP A 300 2.11 13.04 -18.04
N ASP A 301 2.15 14.29 -17.57
CA ASP A 301 3.20 14.75 -16.65
C ASP A 301 3.20 13.93 -15.34
N TYR A 302 2.00 13.53 -14.88
CA TYR A 302 1.85 12.63 -13.74
C TYR A 302 2.54 11.27 -13.98
N TYR A 303 2.26 10.60 -15.10
CA TYR A 303 2.81 9.30 -15.45
C TYR A 303 4.32 9.37 -15.60
N GLU A 304 4.82 10.45 -16.20
CA GLU A 304 6.25 10.70 -16.32
C GLU A 304 6.94 10.82 -14.97
N VAL A 305 6.35 11.59 -14.05
CA VAL A 305 6.94 11.81 -12.73
C VAL A 305 6.88 10.57 -11.86
N PHE A 306 5.77 9.82 -11.90
CA PHE A 306 5.48 8.77 -10.93
C PHE A 306 5.68 7.34 -11.42
N VAL A 307 5.64 7.11 -12.73
CA VAL A 307 5.70 5.76 -13.31
C VAL A 307 7.02 5.56 -14.06
N THR A 308 7.29 6.36 -15.10
CA THR A 308 8.52 6.23 -15.90
C THR A 308 9.72 6.94 -15.26
N GLY A 309 9.50 7.91 -14.38
CA GLY A 309 10.56 8.70 -13.76
C GLY A 309 11.34 9.61 -14.73
N THR A 310 10.73 9.94 -15.87
CA THR A 310 11.21 10.87 -16.90
C THR A 310 11.01 12.33 -16.46
N ASP A 311 11.52 13.29 -17.23
CA ASP A 311 11.40 14.72 -16.94
C ASP A 311 10.30 15.31 -17.83
N PRO A 312 9.13 15.72 -17.29
CA PRO A 312 7.94 16.10 -18.08
C PRO A 312 8.09 17.42 -18.86
N THR A 313 9.31 17.92 -18.95
CA THR A 313 9.64 19.14 -19.67
C THR A 313 10.57 18.87 -20.85
N LEU A 314 10.87 17.61 -21.12
CA LEU A 314 11.86 17.12 -22.07
C LEU A 314 11.35 15.87 -22.80
N ILE A 315 10.91 16.05 -24.04
CA ILE A 315 10.43 14.97 -24.94
C ILE A 315 11.38 13.75 -25.07
N ASP A 316 12.64 13.86 -24.65
CA ASP A 316 13.69 12.85 -24.65
C ASP A 316 14.60 13.18 -23.46
N THR A 317 14.36 12.54 -22.33
CA THR A 317 14.99 12.85 -21.03
C THR A 317 16.48 12.50 -21.03
N ASP A 318 16.88 11.43 -21.70
CA ASP A 318 18.26 10.93 -21.70
C ASP A 318 19.11 11.40 -22.90
N GLU A 319 18.48 12.11 -23.83
CA GLU A 319 19.03 12.64 -25.08
C GLU A 319 19.58 11.54 -26.02
N ASN A 320 19.02 10.33 -26.00
CA ASN A 320 19.46 9.22 -26.86
C ASN A 320 18.88 9.28 -28.29
N GLY A 321 17.88 10.14 -28.52
CA GLY A 321 17.23 10.36 -29.81
C GLY A 321 15.95 9.56 -30.05
N ILE A 322 15.44 8.86 -29.04
CA ILE A 322 14.11 8.26 -28.95
C ILE A 322 13.33 9.10 -27.92
N THR A 323 12.04 9.35 -28.16
CA THR A 323 11.24 10.11 -27.18
C THR A 323 10.87 9.22 -26.01
N ASP A 324 10.65 9.79 -24.83
CA ASP A 324 10.39 9.00 -23.61
C ASP A 324 9.18 8.06 -23.78
N GLY A 325 8.10 8.50 -24.44
CA GLY A 325 6.98 7.64 -24.84
C GLY A 325 7.27 6.56 -25.90
N ASP A 326 8.29 6.73 -26.74
CA ASP A 326 8.70 5.75 -27.77
C ASP A 326 9.79 4.77 -27.24
N GLU A 327 10.29 4.96 -26.02
CA GLU A 327 11.24 4.03 -25.39
C GLU A 327 10.57 2.72 -24.96
N ASP A 328 11.35 1.67 -24.77
CA ASP A 328 10.94 0.34 -24.33
C ASP A 328 11.93 -0.06 -23.22
N PHE A 329 11.51 0.14 -21.98
CA PHE A 329 12.40 0.15 -20.82
C PHE A 329 12.74 -1.24 -20.29
N ASP A 330 11.85 -2.22 -20.45
CA ASP A 330 12.04 -3.61 -20.05
C ASP A 330 12.34 -4.55 -21.22
N GLU A 331 12.34 -4.05 -22.45
CA GLU A 331 12.67 -4.76 -23.69
C GLU A 331 11.67 -5.88 -24.04
N ASP A 332 10.40 -5.73 -23.65
CA ASP A 332 9.35 -6.73 -23.89
C ASP A 332 8.73 -6.64 -25.30
N GLY A 333 8.93 -5.50 -25.98
CA GLY A 333 8.42 -5.21 -27.32
C GLY A 333 7.23 -4.24 -27.38
N LEU A 334 6.81 -3.66 -26.26
CA LEU A 334 5.89 -2.52 -26.14
C LEU A 334 6.69 -1.25 -25.83
N THR A 335 6.27 -0.11 -26.39
CA THR A 335 6.83 1.18 -25.97
C THR A 335 6.14 1.66 -24.69
N ASN A 336 6.79 2.50 -23.88
CA ASN A 336 6.23 3.16 -22.71
C ASN A 336 4.84 3.78 -22.96
N LEU A 337 4.61 4.36 -24.14
CA LEU A 337 3.29 4.88 -24.54
C LEU A 337 2.22 3.77 -24.69
N GLN A 338 2.59 2.64 -25.28
CA GLN A 338 1.67 1.50 -25.42
C GLN A 338 1.34 0.93 -24.04
N GLU A 339 2.33 0.88 -23.16
CA GLU A 339 2.13 0.42 -21.79
C GLU A 339 1.26 1.38 -20.98
N TYR A 340 1.47 2.70 -21.13
CA TYR A 340 0.58 3.73 -20.61
C TYR A 340 -0.88 3.54 -21.09
N GLU A 341 -1.08 3.26 -22.37
CA GLU A 341 -2.41 3.04 -22.96
C GLU A 341 -3.06 1.72 -22.49
N LEU A 342 -2.27 0.69 -22.26
CA LEU A 342 -2.71 -0.65 -21.84
C LEU A 342 -2.85 -0.77 -20.32
N GLY A 343 -2.16 0.08 -19.56
CA GLY A 343 -2.07 0.01 -18.11
C GLY A 343 -1.07 -1.03 -17.59
N THR A 344 -0.12 -1.46 -18.43
CA THR A 344 1.00 -2.34 -18.06
C THR A 344 2.15 -1.56 -17.41
N GLU A 345 3.15 -2.26 -16.90
CA GLU A 345 4.24 -1.70 -16.11
C GLU A 345 5.53 -1.49 -16.92
N PRO A 346 5.97 -0.24 -17.20
CA PRO A 346 7.12 0.09 -18.06
C PRO A 346 8.50 -0.30 -17.52
N TYR A 347 8.57 -1.14 -16.50
CA TYR A 347 9.82 -1.67 -15.96
C TYR A 347 9.68 -3.15 -15.60
N ASN A 348 8.60 -3.80 -16.01
CA ASN A 348 8.27 -5.17 -15.69
C ASN A 348 7.66 -5.83 -16.92
N ASP A 349 8.44 -6.71 -17.54
CA ASP A 349 8.10 -7.34 -18.82
C ASP A 349 6.87 -8.25 -18.75
N ASP A 350 6.45 -8.68 -17.56
CA ASP A 350 5.31 -9.57 -17.29
C ASP A 350 4.48 -8.96 -16.15
N THR A 351 3.53 -8.08 -16.53
CA THR A 351 2.79 -7.24 -15.58
C THR A 351 1.94 -8.09 -14.63
N ASP A 352 1.23 -9.10 -15.16
CA ASP A 352 0.38 -9.94 -14.32
C ASP A 352 1.14 -11.08 -13.64
N GLY A 353 2.29 -11.50 -14.17
CA GLY A 353 3.18 -12.50 -13.60
C GLY A 353 2.78 -13.94 -13.90
N ASP A 354 2.27 -14.24 -15.10
CA ASP A 354 1.86 -15.58 -15.52
C ASP A 354 2.95 -16.37 -16.29
N GLY A 355 3.99 -15.66 -16.73
CA GLY A 355 5.13 -16.18 -17.47
C GLY A 355 5.14 -15.90 -18.98
N LEU A 356 4.19 -15.13 -19.51
CA LEU A 356 4.26 -14.45 -20.81
C LEU A 356 4.64 -12.99 -20.59
N ASN A 357 5.38 -12.40 -21.53
CA ASN A 357 5.64 -10.96 -21.45
C ASN A 357 4.49 -10.18 -22.11
N ASP A 358 4.22 -8.96 -21.64
CA ASP A 358 3.04 -8.18 -22.05
C ASP A 358 3.04 -7.96 -23.59
N GLY A 359 4.22 -7.76 -24.16
CA GLY A 359 4.45 -7.70 -25.59
C GLY A 359 4.07 -8.97 -26.36
N GLU A 360 4.37 -10.18 -25.86
CA GLU A 360 3.96 -11.45 -26.48
C GLU A 360 2.45 -11.64 -26.40
N GLU A 361 1.87 -11.30 -25.25
CA GLU A 361 0.43 -11.37 -25.03
C GLU A 361 -0.35 -10.52 -26.04
N ILE A 362 0.04 -9.25 -26.19
CA ILE A 362 -0.62 -8.33 -27.13
C ILE A 362 -0.31 -8.67 -28.60
N ASN A 363 0.95 -8.95 -28.93
CA ASN A 363 1.37 -9.06 -30.33
C ASN A 363 1.22 -10.47 -30.93
N THR A 364 1.18 -11.52 -30.09
CA THR A 364 1.21 -12.92 -30.54
C THR A 364 -0.02 -13.69 -30.11
N TYR A 365 -0.36 -13.69 -28.82
CA TYR A 365 -1.37 -14.59 -28.25
C TYR A 365 -2.77 -13.96 -28.20
N ASN A 366 -2.88 -12.64 -28.22
CA ASN A 366 -4.10 -11.86 -28.04
C ASN A 366 -4.77 -12.13 -26.68
N THR A 367 -3.95 -12.29 -25.64
CA THR A 367 -4.35 -12.38 -24.23
C THR A 367 -4.39 -10.99 -23.58
N ASP A 368 -4.87 -10.90 -22.34
CA ASP A 368 -4.96 -9.67 -21.56
C ASP A 368 -3.78 -9.59 -20.58
N PRO A 369 -2.78 -8.70 -20.78
CA PRO A 369 -1.55 -8.66 -19.98
C PRO A 369 -1.74 -8.21 -18.53
N LEU A 370 -2.98 -7.88 -18.15
CA LEU A 370 -3.35 -7.55 -16.78
C LEU A 370 -4.07 -8.72 -16.09
N LYS A 371 -4.14 -9.89 -16.73
CA LYS A 371 -4.95 -11.03 -16.29
C LYS A 371 -4.33 -12.37 -16.67
N LYS A 372 -3.71 -12.98 -15.66
CA LYS A 372 -3.02 -14.28 -15.72
C LYS A 372 -3.73 -15.43 -16.44
N ASP A 373 -5.04 -15.38 -16.57
CA ASP A 373 -5.91 -16.43 -17.12
C ASP A 373 -6.98 -15.67 -17.91
N THR A 374 -6.74 -15.46 -19.20
CA THR A 374 -7.55 -14.56 -20.05
C THR A 374 -8.98 -15.07 -20.19
N ASP A 375 -9.19 -16.38 -20.27
CA ASP A 375 -10.49 -16.98 -20.56
C ASP A 375 -11.25 -17.56 -19.34
N ASP A 376 -10.66 -17.43 -18.15
CA ASP A 376 -11.20 -17.83 -16.84
C ASP A 376 -11.48 -19.34 -16.70
N ASP A 377 -10.63 -20.18 -17.29
CA ASP A 377 -10.80 -21.64 -17.23
C ASP A 377 -10.05 -22.33 -16.06
N GLY A 378 -9.16 -21.59 -15.40
CA GLY A 378 -8.34 -22.06 -14.28
C GLY A 378 -6.92 -22.48 -14.64
N LEU A 379 -6.47 -22.23 -15.87
CA LEU A 379 -5.10 -22.37 -16.34
C LEU A 379 -4.53 -20.98 -16.69
N GLU A 380 -3.28 -20.72 -16.32
CA GLU A 380 -2.64 -19.43 -16.65
C GLU A 380 -2.26 -19.40 -18.15
N ASP A 381 -2.31 -18.25 -18.82
CA ASP A 381 -2.08 -18.16 -20.28
C ASP A 381 -0.68 -18.69 -20.65
N GLY A 382 0.34 -18.37 -19.84
CA GLY A 382 1.68 -18.93 -19.97
C GLY A 382 1.75 -20.45 -19.79
N ASP A 383 0.90 -21.03 -18.94
CA ASP A 383 0.80 -22.49 -18.80
C ASP A 383 0.08 -23.13 -20.00
N GLU A 384 -0.86 -22.44 -20.61
CA GLU A 384 -1.57 -22.88 -21.81
C GLU A 384 -0.65 -22.99 -23.01
N ILE A 385 0.20 -21.97 -23.22
CA ILE A 385 1.22 -22.03 -24.27
C ILE A 385 2.18 -23.21 -24.05
N TYR A 386 2.56 -23.49 -22.79
CA TYR A 386 3.38 -24.66 -22.47
C TYR A 386 2.66 -25.99 -22.74
N LEU A 387 1.35 -26.07 -22.48
CA LEU A 387 0.52 -27.26 -22.66
C LEU A 387 -0.06 -27.42 -24.08
N GLU A 388 0.24 -26.48 -24.97
CA GLU A 388 -0.26 -26.41 -26.34
C GLU A 388 -1.81 -26.25 -26.42
N THR A 389 -2.40 -25.52 -25.47
CA THR A 389 -3.82 -25.07 -25.49
C THR A 389 -3.93 -23.62 -26.02
N ASP A 390 -5.16 -23.17 -26.28
CA ASP A 390 -5.45 -21.82 -26.79
C ASP A 390 -5.89 -20.93 -25.61
N PRO A 391 -5.08 -19.93 -25.20
CA PRO A 391 -5.34 -19.12 -23.99
C PRO A 391 -6.54 -18.18 -24.09
N THR A 392 -7.24 -18.21 -25.21
CA THR A 392 -8.45 -17.41 -25.43
C THR A 392 -9.70 -18.29 -25.54
N ASN A 393 -9.57 -19.59 -25.33
CA ASN A 393 -10.64 -20.56 -25.46
C ASN A 393 -10.64 -21.61 -24.34
N PRO A 394 -11.63 -21.57 -23.42
CA PRO A 394 -11.58 -22.31 -22.16
C PRO A 394 -11.81 -23.83 -22.30
N ASP A 395 -11.95 -24.33 -23.52
CA ASP A 395 -12.04 -25.75 -23.89
C ASP A 395 -11.51 -25.90 -25.33
N THR A 396 -10.19 -25.91 -25.46
CA THR A 396 -9.46 -25.95 -26.74
C THR A 396 -9.91 -27.10 -27.65
N ASN A 397 -10.25 -28.24 -27.05
CA ASN A 397 -10.56 -29.46 -27.80
C ASN A 397 -12.07 -29.75 -27.94
N GLU A 398 -12.92 -28.86 -27.42
CA GLU A 398 -14.38 -28.92 -27.43
C GLU A 398 -14.94 -30.24 -26.84
N ASN A 399 -14.27 -30.83 -25.85
CA ASN A 399 -14.71 -32.11 -25.25
C ASN A 399 -15.69 -31.94 -24.07
N GLY A 400 -15.89 -30.70 -23.60
CA GLY A 400 -16.77 -30.33 -22.49
C GLY A 400 -16.12 -30.38 -21.11
N ILE A 401 -14.79 -30.48 -21.04
CA ILE A 401 -13.95 -30.32 -19.84
C ILE A 401 -13.08 -29.10 -20.12
N LEU A 402 -12.97 -28.18 -19.16
CA LEU A 402 -12.12 -27.00 -19.30
C LEU A 402 -10.64 -27.42 -19.36
N ASP A 403 -9.79 -26.65 -20.03
CA ASP A 403 -8.37 -26.98 -20.15
C ASP A 403 -7.67 -27.00 -18.78
N GLY A 404 -8.04 -26.10 -17.86
CA GLY A 404 -7.59 -26.14 -16.46
C GLY A 404 -7.99 -27.41 -15.68
N ASP A 405 -9.12 -28.02 -16.03
CA ASP A 405 -9.64 -29.25 -15.41
C ASP A 405 -9.19 -30.54 -16.14
N GLU A 406 -8.57 -30.43 -17.31
CA GLU A 406 -8.16 -31.57 -18.12
C GLU A 406 -6.89 -32.22 -17.55
N LYS A 407 -6.93 -33.55 -17.36
CA LYS A 407 -5.76 -34.32 -16.92
C LYS A 407 -4.88 -34.66 -18.12
N ARG A 408 -3.63 -34.19 -18.10
CA ARG A 408 -2.65 -34.42 -19.16
C ARG A 408 -1.44 -35.19 -18.62
N LEU A 409 -0.91 -36.10 -19.42
CA LEU A 409 0.30 -36.85 -19.06
C LEU A 409 1.50 -35.92 -19.12
N GLN A 410 2.12 -35.68 -17.97
CA GLN A 410 3.26 -34.80 -17.83
C GLN A 410 4.35 -35.49 -17.00
N THR A 411 5.59 -35.03 -17.12
CA THR A 411 6.71 -35.54 -16.33
C THR A 411 7.52 -34.39 -15.74
N PHE A 412 7.55 -34.32 -14.42
CA PHE A 412 8.42 -33.43 -13.65
C PHE A 412 9.75 -34.14 -13.36
N ILE A 413 10.87 -33.45 -13.54
CA ILE A 413 12.21 -34.00 -13.31
C ILE A 413 12.96 -33.11 -12.32
N HIS A 414 13.25 -33.66 -11.15
CA HIS A 414 14.14 -33.06 -10.16
C HIS A 414 15.52 -33.69 -10.24
N LYS A 415 16.56 -32.87 -10.46
CA LYS A 415 17.95 -33.31 -10.38
C LYS A 415 18.45 -33.16 -8.95
N VAL A 416 19.00 -34.24 -8.42
CA VAL A 416 19.50 -34.26 -7.04
C VAL A 416 20.85 -33.54 -6.99
N GLU A 417 20.93 -32.48 -6.18
CA GLU A 417 22.13 -31.63 -6.07
C GLU A 417 23.28 -32.32 -5.32
N ASN A 418 22.97 -33.21 -4.38
CA ASN A 418 24.00 -33.90 -3.59
C ASN A 418 24.75 -34.92 -4.46
N GLU A 419 25.99 -34.57 -4.82
CA GLU A 419 26.89 -35.44 -5.60
C GLU A 419 27.24 -36.75 -4.91
N ASP A 420 27.07 -36.89 -3.59
CA ASP A 420 27.30 -38.14 -2.86
C ASP A 420 26.03 -39.01 -2.80
N CYS A 421 24.86 -38.49 -3.16
CA CYS A 421 23.62 -39.25 -3.20
C CYS A 421 23.66 -40.31 -4.31
N ALA A 422 23.19 -41.51 -3.98
CA ALA A 422 23.04 -42.60 -4.95
C ALA A 422 21.89 -42.35 -5.94
N VAL A 423 20.89 -41.56 -5.56
CA VAL A 423 19.83 -41.09 -6.44
C VAL A 423 20.31 -39.81 -7.13
N THR A 424 20.34 -39.80 -8.46
CA THR A 424 20.80 -38.62 -9.23
C THR A 424 19.64 -37.80 -9.79
N GLU A 425 18.50 -38.44 -10.05
CA GLU A 425 17.29 -37.77 -10.55
C GLU A 425 16.04 -38.43 -9.96
N VAL A 426 15.05 -37.62 -9.61
CA VAL A 426 13.70 -38.05 -9.24
C VAL A 426 12.75 -37.57 -10.34
N ARG A 427 12.05 -38.50 -10.97
CA ARG A 427 11.06 -38.22 -12.01
C ARG A 427 9.67 -38.54 -11.48
N VAL A 428 8.74 -37.61 -11.65
CA VAL A 428 7.34 -37.76 -11.28
C VAL A 428 6.54 -37.70 -12.57
N SER A 429 5.94 -38.81 -12.98
CA SER A 429 5.14 -38.89 -14.21
C SER A 429 3.69 -39.21 -13.86
N MET A 430 2.74 -38.38 -14.27
CA MET A 430 1.33 -38.58 -13.98
C MET A 430 0.42 -37.90 -15.00
N GLU A 431 -0.80 -38.42 -15.12
CA GLU A 431 -1.91 -37.69 -15.72
C GLU A 431 -2.53 -36.79 -14.64
N GLY A 432 -2.25 -35.49 -14.72
CA GLY A 432 -2.71 -34.51 -13.75
C GLY A 432 -3.18 -33.21 -14.38
N THR A 433 -3.91 -32.41 -13.61
CA THR A 433 -4.38 -31.06 -14.00
C THR A 433 -3.29 -30.00 -13.84
N GLY A 434 -3.39 -28.89 -14.58
CA GLY A 434 -2.45 -27.77 -14.55
C GLY A 434 -1.02 -28.12 -15.00
N ASN A 435 -0.07 -27.20 -14.83
CA ASN A 435 1.32 -27.40 -15.20
C ASN A 435 2.15 -28.06 -14.08
N LEU A 436 2.57 -29.32 -14.28
CA LEU A 436 3.34 -30.05 -13.26
C LEU A 436 4.67 -29.41 -12.89
N GLN A 437 5.25 -28.59 -13.77
CA GLN A 437 6.52 -27.91 -13.49
C GLN A 437 6.36 -26.82 -12.42
N LYS A 438 5.18 -26.17 -12.35
CA LYS A 438 4.84 -25.17 -11.33
C LYS A 438 4.20 -25.80 -10.08
N THR A 439 3.41 -26.87 -10.24
CA THR A 439 2.60 -27.42 -9.14
C THR A 439 3.29 -28.49 -8.30
N THR A 440 4.40 -29.08 -8.76
CA THR A 440 5.05 -30.23 -8.11
C THR A 440 6.41 -29.87 -7.53
N THR A 441 6.65 -30.26 -6.29
CA THR A 441 7.95 -30.08 -5.61
C THR A 441 8.52 -31.41 -5.15
N VAL A 442 9.84 -31.53 -5.21
CA VAL A 442 10.62 -32.65 -4.68
C VAL A 442 11.74 -32.06 -3.84
N GLU A 443 11.77 -32.38 -2.56
CA GLU A 443 12.79 -31.90 -1.63
C GLU A 443 13.47 -33.05 -0.92
N SER A 444 14.81 -32.99 -0.85
CA SER A 444 15.55 -33.87 0.06
C SER A 444 15.23 -33.49 1.51
N ILE A 445 14.85 -34.51 2.29
CA ILE A 445 14.59 -34.40 3.73
C ILE A 445 15.71 -35.03 4.56
N MET A 446 16.84 -35.37 3.92
CA MET A 446 18.03 -35.86 4.59
C MET A 446 18.54 -34.83 5.62
N ASN A 447 18.74 -35.26 6.86
CA ASN A 447 19.07 -34.44 8.03
C ASN A 447 18.02 -33.38 8.44
N LYS A 448 16.87 -33.32 7.77
CA LYS A 448 15.73 -32.46 8.15
C LYS A 448 14.68 -33.28 8.91
N ASP A 449 14.38 -34.47 8.41
CA ASP A 449 13.47 -35.42 9.03
C ASP A 449 14.27 -36.58 9.64
N ILE A 450 14.41 -36.59 10.97
CA ILE A 450 15.25 -37.59 11.68
C ILE A 450 14.74 -39.01 11.43
N LEU A 451 13.41 -39.21 11.38
CA LEU A 451 12.81 -40.53 11.20
C LEU A 451 13.15 -41.10 9.82
N CYS A 452 13.10 -40.28 8.78
CA CYS A 452 13.42 -40.69 7.41
C CYS A 452 14.94 -40.72 7.15
N SER A 453 15.73 -39.94 7.88
CA SER A 453 17.19 -39.86 7.70
C SER A 453 17.94 -41.04 8.33
N GLU A 454 17.39 -41.64 9.40
CA GLU A 454 18.02 -42.75 10.12
C GLU A 454 17.42 -44.13 9.75
N VAL A 455 16.71 -44.20 8.61
CA VAL A 455 16.14 -45.45 8.11
C VAL A 455 17.24 -46.48 7.83
N VAL A 456 17.09 -47.67 8.40
CA VAL A 456 18.08 -48.73 8.22
C VAL A 456 18.14 -49.18 6.77
N GLY A 457 19.35 -49.24 6.23
CA GLY A 457 19.60 -49.64 4.85
C GLY A 457 19.26 -48.57 3.83
N LEU A 458 19.07 -47.30 4.21
CA LEU A 458 18.82 -46.19 3.30
C LEU A 458 19.87 -46.11 2.17
N VAL A 459 19.39 -46.02 0.93
CA VAL A 459 20.19 -45.87 -0.28
C VAL A 459 19.90 -44.51 -0.89
N GLY A 460 20.89 -43.62 -0.84
CA GLY A 460 20.73 -42.22 -1.25
C GLY A 460 20.04 -41.40 -0.17
N GLU A 461 19.08 -40.57 -0.57
CA GLU A 461 18.36 -39.67 0.32
C GLU A 461 16.85 -39.94 0.28
N PRO A 462 16.13 -39.71 1.39
CA PRO A 462 14.69 -39.62 1.37
C PRO A 462 14.25 -38.28 0.74
N PHE A 463 13.17 -38.33 -0.05
CA PHE A 463 12.58 -37.14 -0.68
C PHE A 463 11.12 -36.99 -0.27
N GLU A 464 10.73 -35.78 0.09
CA GLU A 464 9.33 -35.38 0.21
C GLU A 464 8.84 -34.86 -1.14
N ILE A 465 7.70 -35.40 -1.60
CA ILE A 465 7.07 -34.99 -2.85
C ILE A 465 5.72 -34.35 -2.51
N LYS A 466 5.43 -33.19 -3.09
CA LYS A 466 4.15 -32.50 -2.94
C LYS A 466 3.65 -32.04 -4.30
N THR A 467 2.33 -32.00 -4.47
CA THR A 467 1.71 -31.40 -5.65
C THR A 467 0.39 -30.73 -5.29
N THR A 468 0.03 -29.67 -6.01
CA THR A 468 -1.33 -29.12 -6.01
C THR A 468 -2.21 -29.68 -7.14
N SER A 469 -1.62 -30.35 -8.13
CA SER A 469 -2.36 -30.95 -9.26
C SER A 469 -3.25 -32.12 -8.83
N GLN A 470 -4.40 -32.25 -9.47
CA GLN A 470 -5.28 -33.41 -9.26
C GLN A 470 -4.85 -34.56 -10.16
N PHE A 471 -4.59 -35.73 -9.59
CA PHE A 471 -4.19 -36.93 -10.32
C PHE A 471 -4.83 -38.20 -9.72
N ASP A 472 -4.96 -39.26 -10.52
CA ASP A 472 -5.45 -40.56 -10.01
C ASP A 472 -4.29 -41.50 -9.62
N LYS A 473 -3.22 -41.49 -10.42
CA LYS A 473 -2.01 -42.28 -10.22
C LYS A 473 -0.78 -41.53 -10.72
N ALA A 474 0.33 -41.72 -10.04
CA ALA A 474 1.65 -41.23 -10.46
C ALA A 474 2.67 -42.37 -10.45
N THR A 475 3.60 -42.32 -11.40
CA THR A 475 4.82 -43.13 -11.42
C THR A 475 5.98 -42.29 -10.92
N LEU A 476 6.57 -42.71 -9.81
CA LEU A 476 7.83 -42.16 -9.31
C LEU A 476 8.97 -43.01 -9.86
N THR A 477 9.97 -42.37 -10.43
CA THR A 477 11.16 -43.05 -10.99
C THR A 477 12.42 -42.37 -10.47
N TYR A 478 13.23 -43.11 -9.72
CA TYR A 478 14.53 -42.66 -9.23
C TYR A 478 15.62 -43.22 -10.14
N VAL A 479 16.45 -42.34 -10.68
CA VAL A 479 17.65 -42.71 -11.45
C VAL A 479 18.79 -42.92 -10.48
N ILE A 480 19.43 -44.09 -10.55
CA ILE A 480 20.44 -44.52 -9.58
C ILE A 480 21.83 -44.56 -10.20
N ASP A 481 22.78 -43.89 -9.54
CA ASP A 481 24.20 -44.08 -9.79
C ASP A 481 24.67 -45.37 -9.12
N LYS A 482 24.78 -46.44 -9.92
CA LYS A 482 25.21 -47.77 -9.46
C LYS A 482 26.59 -47.77 -8.82
N SER A 483 27.47 -46.82 -9.13
CA SER A 483 28.80 -46.76 -8.52
C SER A 483 28.76 -46.39 -7.04
N LYS A 484 27.66 -45.79 -6.57
CA LYS A 484 27.46 -45.34 -5.19
C LYS A 484 26.66 -46.30 -4.33
N LEU A 485 26.28 -47.47 -4.87
CA LEU A 485 25.52 -48.48 -4.11
C LEU A 485 26.36 -49.22 -3.06
N GLY A 486 27.68 -49.10 -3.11
CA GLY A 486 28.58 -49.81 -2.19
C GLY A 486 28.42 -51.33 -2.32
N ASP A 487 28.06 -51.98 -1.22
CA ASP A 487 27.82 -53.44 -1.15
C ASP A 487 26.37 -53.84 -1.52
N THR A 488 25.50 -52.87 -1.83
CA THR A 488 24.09 -53.14 -2.17
C THR A 488 23.96 -53.52 -3.65
N GLU A 489 23.37 -54.68 -3.94
CA GLU A 489 23.02 -55.07 -5.31
C GLU A 489 21.79 -54.29 -5.82
N PHE A 490 21.77 -53.92 -7.10
CA PHE A 490 20.69 -53.11 -7.70
C PHE A 490 19.33 -53.82 -7.66
N ASP A 491 19.31 -55.15 -7.80
CA ASP A 491 18.09 -55.97 -7.73
C ASP A 491 17.53 -56.12 -6.29
N ASN A 492 18.30 -55.66 -5.30
CA ASN A 492 17.98 -55.67 -3.88
C ASN A 492 17.41 -54.32 -3.37
N LEU A 493 17.15 -53.36 -4.27
CA LEU A 493 16.54 -52.09 -3.91
C LEU A 493 15.02 -52.24 -3.66
N LEU A 494 14.49 -51.47 -2.71
CA LEU A 494 13.09 -51.45 -2.32
C LEU A 494 12.64 -50.01 -2.05
N PHE A 495 11.52 -49.61 -2.64
CA PHE A 495 10.85 -48.37 -2.32
C PHE A 495 10.05 -48.50 -1.02
N LEU A 496 10.20 -47.51 -0.16
CA LEU A 496 9.35 -47.28 1.00
C LEU A 496 8.71 -45.89 0.89
N TRP A 497 7.52 -45.75 1.45
CA TRP A 497 6.99 -44.44 1.83
C TRP A 497 6.65 -44.41 3.33
N TYR A 498 6.66 -43.22 3.90
CA TYR A 498 6.28 -43.01 5.30
C TYR A 498 4.82 -42.56 5.42
N ASP A 499 4.01 -43.39 6.07
CA ASP A 499 2.62 -43.11 6.41
C ASP A 499 2.57 -42.33 7.73
N GLU A 500 2.43 -41.01 7.63
CA GLU A 500 2.37 -40.12 8.79
C GLU A 500 1.12 -40.33 9.64
N GLU A 501 0.02 -40.80 9.05
CA GLU A 501 -1.23 -41.01 9.79
C GLU A 501 -1.13 -42.20 10.73
N ASN A 502 -0.42 -43.25 10.30
CA ASN A 502 -0.27 -44.50 11.04
C ASN A 502 1.12 -44.68 11.68
N ASP A 503 2.01 -43.71 11.50
CA ASP A 503 3.40 -43.69 12.01
C ASP A 503 4.17 -44.96 11.63
N ASN A 504 4.16 -45.30 10.34
CA ASN A 504 4.83 -46.50 9.85
C ASN A 504 5.39 -46.36 8.42
N PHE A 505 6.47 -47.10 8.16
CA PHE A 505 6.99 -47.28 6.81
C PHE A 505 6.20 -48.38 6.09
N VAL A 506 5.85 -48.11 4.84
CA VAL A 506 5.06 -49.01 3.99
C VAL A 506 5.88 -49.37 2.75
N GLU A 507 6.00 -50.68 2.51
CA GLU A 507 6.69 -51.24 1.35
C GLU A 507 5.85 -51.08 0.09
N LEU A 508 6.49 -50.66 -1.00
CA LEU A 508 5.83 -50.49 -2.28
C LEU A 508 6.33 -51.51 -3.31
N ASP A 509 5.46 -51.87 -4.25
CA ASP A 509 5.80 -52.79 -5.34
C ASP A 509 6.80 -52.13 -6.29
N THR A 510 8.07 -52.48 -6.12
CA THR A 510 9.20 -51.79 -6.73
C THR A 510 9.56 -52.42 -8.07
N MET A 511 9.53 -51.61 -9.13
CA MET A 511 9.94 -52.01 -10.47
C MET A 511 11.40 -51.62 -10.71
N LEU A 512 12.26 -52.60 -10.99
CA LEU A 512 13.69 -52.40 -11.21
C LEU A 512 14.01 -52.55 -12.69
N ASP A 513 14.61 -51.52 -13.27
CA ASP A 513 15.11 -51.53 -14.65
C ASP A 513 16.63 -51.38 -14.61
N GLU A 514 17.32 -52.51 -14.80
CA GLU A 514 18.77 -52.57 -14.75
C GLU A 514 19.42 -51.91 -15.99
N GLU A 515 18.76 -51.89 -17.15
CA GLU A 515 19.31 -51.30 -18.36
C GLU A 515 19.35 -49.77 -18.24
N ASN A 516 18.26 -49.19 -17.75
CA ASN A 516 18.13 -47.74 -17.57
C ASN A 516 18.63 -47.25 -16.20
N SER A 517 19.02 -48.16 -15.29
CA SER A 517 19.44 -47.86 -13.91
C SER A 517 18.37 -47.08 -13.14
N THR A 518 17.11 -47.46 -13.31
CA THR A 518 15.97 -46.80 -12.68
C THR A 518 15.21 -47.73 -11.76
N VAL A 519 14.78 -47.18 -10.64
CA VAL A 519 13.86 -47.81 -9.67
C VAL A 519 12.56 -47.04 -9.75
N SER A 520 11.43 -47.72 -9.96
CA SER A 520 10.14 -47.07 -10.12
C SER A 520 9.03 -47.68 -9.26
N VAL A 521 7.99 -46.89 -9.00
CA VAL A 521 6.82 -47.29 -8.23
C VAL A 521 5.58 -46.54 -8.68
N GLU A 522 4.40 -47.18 -8.61
CA GLU A 522 3.11 -46.50 -8.77
C GLU A 522 2.53 -46.09 -7.41
N THR A 523 2.04 -44.86 -7.31
CA THR A 523 1.39 -44.33 -6.11
C THR A 523 0.09 -43.59 -6.46
N THR A 524 -0.82 -43.48 -5.50
CA THR A 524 -2.10 -42.74 -5.61
C THR A 524 -2.14 -41.49 -4.72
N HIS A 525 -1.01 -41.16 -4.10
CA HIS A 525 -0.82 -40.01 -3.22
C HIS A 525 0.66 -39.63 -3.27
N PHE A 526 1.03 -38.47 -2.75
CA PHE A 526 2.42 -38.12 -2.47
C PHE A 526 2.68 -38.02 -0.98
N SER A 527 3.91 -38.33 -0.60
CA SER A 527 4.42 -38.36 0.77
C SER A 527 5.96 -38.33 0.72
N LYS A 528 6.61 -38.82 1.77
CA LYS A 528 8.04 -39.01 1.91
C LYS A 528 8.43 -40.39 1.38
N TYR A 529 9.23 -40.42 0.33
CA TYR A 529 9.68 -41.64 -0.36
C TYR A 529 11.17 -41.84 -0.22
N MET A 530 11.59 -43.10 -0.06
CA MET A 530 13.00 -43.47 0.08
C MET A 530 13.27 -44.84 -0.52
N ILE A 531 14.53 -45.08 -0.87
CA ILE A 531 15.00 -46.39 -1.31
C ILE A 531 15.84 -47.00 -0.20
N VAL A 532 15.63 -48.28 0.07
CA VAL A 532 16.43 -49.05 1.03
C VAL A 532 16.99 -50.32 0.40
N ASN A 533 18.07 -50.83 0.99
CA ASN A 533 18.54 -52.19 0.81
C ASN A 533 17.54 -53.15 1.49
N ARG A 534 16.83 -53.93 0.69
CA ARG A 534 15.77 -54.85 1.14
C ARG A 534 16.27 -55.87 2.16
N GLU A 535 17.47 -56.41 1.97
CA GLU A 535 18.05 -57.36 2.93
C GLU A 535 18.36 -56.72 4.29
N GLU A 536 18.96 -55.53 4.31
CA GLU A 536 19.28 -54.82 5.56
C GLU A 536 18.00 -54.39 6.29
N TRP A 537 17.02 -53.89 5.54
CA TRP A 537 15.70 -53.58 6.04
C TRP A 537 15.05 -54.78 6.73
N TYR A 538 14.94 -55.93 6.05
CA TYR A 538 14.35 -57.13 6.66
C TYR A 538 15.20 -57.70 7.81
N LYS A 539 16.52 -57.57 7.80
CA LYS A 539 17.38 -57.97 8.92
C LYS A 539 17.06 -57.14 10.17
N ALA A 540 16.88 -55.83 10.04
CA ALA A 540 16.51 -54.95 11.15
C ALA A 540 15.19 -55.38 11.79
N TRP A 541 14.14 -55.57 10.97
CA TRP A 541 12.80 -55.91 11.46
C TRP A 541 12.62 -57.38 11.85
N SER A 542 13.42 -58.30 11.30
CA SER A 542 13.42 -59.71 11.75
C SER A 542 14.07 -59.89 13.13
N THR A 543 14.97 -58.99 13.54
CA THR A 543 15.68 -59.07 14.83
C THR A 543 14.81 -58.55 15.99
N GLU A 544 13.90 -57.60 15.74
CA GLU A 544 12.98 -57.08 16.76
C GLU A 544 11.82 -58.04 17.10
N LEU A 545 11.44 -58.94 16.19
CA LEU A 545 10.35 -59.90 16.44
C LEU A 545 10.78 -61.16 17.21
N TYR A 546 12.08 -61.50 17.30
CA TYR A 546 12.56 -62.64 18.09
C TYR A 546 14.02 -62.48 18.59
N PRO A 547 14.24 -62.06 19.85
CA PRO A 547 15.57 -62.06 20.46
C PRO A 547 16.09 -63.44 20.91
N SER A 548 15.56 -64.55 20.38
CA SER A 548 16.13 -65.90 20.54
C SER A 548 15.34 -66.96 19.77
N TYR A 549 15.77 -67.36 18.57
CA TYR A 549 15.78 -68.77 18.17
C TYR A 549 16.49 -68.96 16.81
N TYR A 550 17.82 -69.05 16.82
CA TYR A 550 18.50 -69.88 15.83
C TYR A 550 18.57 -71.29 16.41
N ASP A 551 17.58 -72.12 16.09
CA ASP A 551 17.82 -73.54 15.82
C ASP A 551 16.57 -74.16 15.15
N TYR A 552 16.81 -74.83 14.02
CA TYR A 552 15.89 -75.59 13.18
C TYR A 552 14.96 -74.83 12.20
N ALA A 553 15.38 -74.81 10.93
CA ALA A 553 14.46 -74.86 9.81
C ALA A 553 13.78 -76.24 9.75
N PRO A 554 12.49 -76.32 9.34
CA PRO A 554 12.25 -76.96 8.05
C PRO A 554 11.25 -76.21 7.16
N SER A 555 11.58 -76.25 5.87
CA SER A 555 10.81 -76.02 4.65
C SER A 555 9.29 -75.82 4.75
N GLY A 556 8.82 -74.72 4.17
CA GLY A 556 7.57 -74.69 3.39
C GLY A 556 6.53 -73.66 3.83
N LEU A 557 6.18 -72.81 2.86
CA LEU A 557 4.93 -72.07 2.69
C LEU A 557 4.69 -70.77 3.50
N SER A 558 4.71 -69.68 2.71
CA SER A 558 3.63 -68.70 2.53
C SER A 558 3.31 -67.73 3.66
N THR A 559 3.46 -66.44 3.31
CA THR A 559 2.61 -65.33 3.73
C THR A 559 2.60 -65.06 5.24
N VAL A 560 3.55 -64.23 5.70
CA VAL A 560 3.41 -63.57 7.00
C VAL A 560 3.00 -62.13 6.74
N LEU A 561 1.73 -61.86 7.00
CA LEU A 561 1.13 -60.53 7.04
C LEU A 561 1.94 -59.61 7.95
N CYS A 562 2.36 -58.46 7.41
CA CYS A 562 2.76 -57.32 8.21
C CYS A 562 1.50 -56.74 8.88
N ARG A 563 1.39 -56.88 10.22
CA ARG A 563 0.39 -56.19 11.04
C ARG A 563 0.94 -55.96 12.46
N PHE A 564 0.72 -54.73 12.93
CA PHE A 564 0.93 -54.11 14.27
C PHE A 564 2.34 -53.53 14.48
N VAL A 565 2.53 -52.20 14.58
CA VAL A 565 1.92 -51.11 15.40
C VAL A 565 2.21 -51.24 16.90
N ASN A 566 2.75 -50.14 17.44
CA ASN A 566 3.00 -49.76 18.84
C ASN A 566 4.26 -50.35 19.52
N HIS A 567 5.43 -49.70 19.38
CA HIS A 567 6.22 -49.28 20.55
C HIS A 567 7.46 -48.41 20.22
N ILE A 568 7.34 -47.11 19.92
CA ILE A 568 8.42 -46.16 20.26
C ILE A 568 7.83 -44.84 20.77
N GLY A 569 7.10 -44.93 21.89
CA GLY A 569 6.94 -43.83 22.81
C GLY A 569 7.75 -44.15 24.06
N HIS A 570 8.71 -43.28 24.38
CA HIS A 570 9.66 -43.33 25.50
C HIS A 570 10.95 -44.11 25.23
N TYR A 571 12.05 -43.40 24.95
CA TYR A 571 13.17 -43.23 25.89
C TYR A 571 14.10 -42.09 25.42
N TYR A 572 14.03 -40.97 26.17
CA TYR A 572 14.92 -39.80 26.30
C TYR A 572 15.29 -38.94 25.08
#